data_AF-A0A9E5WA43-F1
#
_entry.id   AF-A0A9E5WA43-F1
#
_cell.length_a   1.000
_cell.length_b   1.000
_cell.length_c   1.000
_cell.angle_alpha   90.00
_cell.angle_beta   90.00
_cell.angle_gamma   90.00
#
_symmetry.space_group_name_H-M   'P 1'
#
loop_
_entity.id
_entity.type
_entity.pdbx_description
1 polymer ?
#
loop_
_entity_poly.entity_id
_entity_poly.type
_entity_poly.pdbx_seq_one_letter_code
_entity_poly.pdbx_strand_id
1 'polypeptide(L)'
;MKFIIKYLPFIGIIAINSLAVAGRYRLEIVKSYVLIISAIVLLNLIITIIAKVKSYFVYGVSGIVIVGALCVYFLPALGQIYLENVITGLY
;
A
#
# COMPACT_ATOMS: atom_id res chain seq x y z
N MET A 1 18.29 -9.35 5.66
CA MET A 1 16.88 -9.58 6.07
C MET A 1 16.19 -8.35 6.64
N LYS A 2 16.70 -7.70 7.71
CA LYS A 2 16.02 -6.53 8.33
C LYS A 2 15.76 -5.35 7.38
N PHE A 3 16.66 -5.12 6.41
CA PHE A 3 16.51 -4.06 5.42
C PHE A 3 15.29 -4.29 4.52
N ILE A 4 15.18 -5.47 3.90
CA ILE A 4 14.06 -5.83 3.02
C ILE A 4 12.73 -5.68 3.77
N ILE A 5 12.65 -6.18 5.01
CA ILE A 5 11.45 -6.08 5.83
C ILE A 5 11.03 -4.62 6.05
N LYS A 6 12.01 -3.72 6.25
CA LYS A 6 11.77 -2.31 6.55
C LYS A 6 11.29 -1.48 5.35
N TYR A 7 11.76 -1.79 4.14
CA TYR A 7 11.49 -0.97 2.95
C TYR A 7 10.43 -1.55 2.02
N LEU A 8 10.04 -2.81 2.20
CA LEU A 8 9.04 -3.46 1.34
C LEU A 8 7.67 -2.77 1.33
N PRO A 9 7.12 -2.26 2.45
CA PRO A 9 5.89 -1.48 2.40
C PRO A 9 6.01 -0.21 1.55
N PHE A 10 7.18 0.44 1.60
CA PHE A 10 7.44 1.65 0.84
C PHE A 10 7.54 1.37 -0.66
N ILE A 11 8.21 0.27 -1.03
CA ILE A 11 8.23 -0.24 -2.41
C ILE A 11 6.80 -0.55 -2.88
N GLY A 12 5.97 -1.12 -1.99
CA GLY A 12 4.54 -1.37 -2.26
C GLY A 12 3.78 -0.10 -2.62
N ILE A 13 3.94 0.99 -1.85
CA ILE A 13 3.30 2.28 -2.16
C ILE A 13 3.76 2.83 -3.52
N ILE A 14 5.07 2.79 -3.80
CA ILE A 14 5.61 3.24 -5.09
C ILE A 14 5.02 2.43 -6.25
N ALA A 15 4.89 1.11 -6.08
CA ALA A 15 4.29 0.24 -7.08
C ALA A 15 2.81 0.56 -7.31
N ILE A 16 2.03 0.77 -6.24
CA ILE A 16 0.61 1.17 -6.37
C ILE A 16 0.50 2.49 -7.12
N ASN A 17 1.32 3.49 -6.78
CA ASN A 17 1.29 4.78 -7.47
C ASN A 17 1.64 4.63 -8.95
N SER A 18 2.73 3.92 -9.27
CA SER A 18 3.18 3.71 -10.66
C SER A 18 2.09 3.03 -11.50
N LEU A 19 1.39 2.04 -10.91
CA LEU A 19 0.27 1.35 -11.57
C LEU A 19 -0.98 2.24 -11.66
N ALA A 20 -1.23 3.08 -10.67
CA ALA A 20 -2.31 4.07 -10.73
C ALA A 20 -2.07 5.05 -11.89
N VAL A 21 -0.86 5.58 -12.01
CA VAL A 21 -0.46 6.47 -13.12
C VAL A 21 -0.60 5.76 -14.47
N ALA A 22 -0.07 4.54 -14.59
CA ALA A 22 -0.16 3.74 -15.83
C ALA A 22 -1.61 3.41 -16.21
N GLY A 23 -2.46 3.11 -15.22
CA GLY A 23 -3.89 2.87 -15.38
C GLY A 23 -4.73 4.14 -15.55
N ARG A 24 -4.09 5.33 -15.64
CA ARG A 24 -4.75 6.65 -15.67
C ARG A 24 -5.77 6.82 -14.55
N TYR A 25 -5.41 6.34 -13.35
CA TYR A 25 -6.20 6.35 -12.13
C TYR A 25 -7.56 5.64 -12.25
N ARG A 26 -7.76 4.78 -13.25
CA ARG A 26 -9.02 4.03 -13.38
C ARG A 26 -9.06 2.90 -12.37
N LEU A 27 -9.91 3.07 -11.36
CA LEU A 27 -10.03 2.15 -10.23
C LEU A 27 -10.19 0.68 -10.65
N GLU A 28 -11.01 0.39 -11.66
CA GLU A 28 -11.27 -0.98 -12.14
C GLU A 28 -10.03 -1.69 -12.68
N ILE A 29 -9.15 -0.95 -13.37
CA ILE A 29 -7.93 -1.52 -13.96
C ILE A 29 -6.90 -1.81 -12.87
N VAL A 30 -6.82 -0.93 -11.86
CA VAL A 30 -5.77 -0.97 -10.84
C VAL A 30 -6.15 -1.90 -9.67
N LYS A 31 -7.46 -2.17 -9.48
CA LYS A 31 -8.04 -2.91 -8.34
C LYS A 31 -7.27 -4.18 -7.98
N SER A 32 -7.12 -5.09 -8.95
CA SER A 32 -6.46 -6.39 -8.76
C SER A 32 -5.00 -6.25 -8.32
N TYR A 33 -4.30 -5.23 -8.83
CA TYR A 33 -2.92 -4.97 -8.45
C TYR A 33 -2.81 -4.39 -7.04
N VAL A 34 -3.73 -3.50 -6.64
CA VAL A 34 -3.79 -2.99 -5.26
C VAL A 34 -3.95 -4.16 -4.29
N LEU A 35 -4.83 -5.11 -4.59
CA LEU A 35 -5.02 -6.29 -3.73
C LEU A 35 -3.76 -7.13 -3.58
N ILE A 36 -3.08 -7.43 -4.69
CA ILE A 36 -1.84 -8.22 -4.67
C ILE A 36 -0.77 -7.51 -3.81
N ILE A 37 -0.57 -6.21 -4.05
CA ILE A 37 0.44 -5.44 -3.31
C ILE A 37 0.07 -5.34 -1.83
N SER A 38 -1.20 -5.07 -1.51
CA SER A 38 -1.65 -4.99 -0.12
C SER A 38 -1.57 -6.32 0.61
N ALA A 39 -1.80 -7.45 -0.07
CA ALA A 39 -1.58 -8.78 0.52
C ALA A 39 -0.09 -9.01 0.85
N ILE A 40 0.83 -8.62 -0.05
CA ILE A 40 2.28 -8.69 0.18
C ILE A 40 2.69 -7.80 1.36
N VAL A 41 2.17 -6.57 1.43
CA VAL A 41 2.46 -5.64 2.53
C VAL A 41 1.88 -6.14 3.85
N LEU A 42 0.68 -6.72 3.85
CA LEU A 42 0.08 -7.32 5.04
C LEU A 42 0.92 -8.49 5.57
N LEU A 43 1.38 -9.37 4.68
CA LEU A 43 2.25 -10.48 5.04
C LEU A 43 3.58 -9.97 5.61
N ASN A 44 4.15 -8.92 5.02
CA ASN A 44 5.34 -8.27 5.54
C ASN A 44 5.11 -7.64 6.92
N LEU A 45 3.95 -7.03 7.16
CA LEU A 45 3.57 -6.48 8.46
C LEU A 45 3.48 -7.57 9.53
N ILE A 46 2.87 -8.71 9.22
CA ILE A 46 2.80 -9.87 10.12
C ILE A 46 4.22 -10.36 10.48
N ILE A 47 5.10 -10.52 9.48
CA ILE A 47 6.50 -10.91 9.70
C ILE A 47 7.22 -9.88 10.58
N THR A 48 6.99 -8.58 10.34
CA THR A 48 7.59 -7.48 11.12
C THR A 48 7.19 -7.55 12.59
N ILE A 49 5.91 -7.81 12.87
CA ILE A 49 5.37 -7.95 14.23
C ILE A 49 6.01 -9.16 14.93
N ILE A 50 6.05 -10.32 14.26
CA ILE A 50 6.66 -11.55 14.81
C ILE A 50 8.15 -11.33 15.09
N ALA A 51 8.85 -10.66 14.17
CA ALA A 51 10.27 -10.33 14.30
C ALA A 51 10.56 -9.18 15.29
N LYS A 52 9.52 -8.60 15.93
CA LYS A 52 9.61 -7.49 16.89
C LYS A 52 10.38 -6.28 16.34
N VAL A 53 10.30 -6.02 15.04
CA VAL A 53 10.95 -4.88 14.40
C VAL A 53 10.11 -3.63 14.63
N LYS A 54 10.54 -2.80 15.58
CA LYS A 54 9.83 -1.55 15.90
C LYS A 54 10.25 -0.43 14.96
N SER A 55 9.45 -0.17 13.93
CA SER A 55 9.65 0.97 13.04
C SER A 55 8.32 1.65 12.72
N TYR A 56 8.12 2.86 13.26
CA TYR A 56 6.93 3.68 13.00
C TYR A 56 6.67 3.87 11.50
N PHE A 57 7.75 4.02 10.72
CA PHE A 57 7.67 4.11 9.26
C PHE A 57 7.00 2.86 8.63
N VAL A 58 7.45 1.66 9.00
CA VAL A 58 6.87 0.40 8.48
C VAL A 58 5.40 0.28 8.82
N TYR A 59 5.02 0.61 10.06
CA TYR A 59 3.63 0.55 10.50
C TYR A 59 2.76 1.60 9.79
N GLY A 60 3.22 2.85 9.69
CA GLY A 60 2.48 3.93 9.03
C GLY A 60 2.24 3.64 7.54
N VAL A 61 3.30 3.29 6.83
CA VAL A 61 3.24 2.96 5.39
C VAL A 61 2.36 1.73 5.15
N SER A 62 2.49 0.68 5.97
CA SER A 62 1.63 -0.51 5.84
C SER A 62 0.16 -0.17 6.12
N GLY A 63 -0.10 0.71 7.09
CA GLY A 63 -1.45 1.21 7.40
C GLY A 63 -2.07 1.93 6.21
N ILE A 64 -1.34 2.85 5.57
CA ILE A 64 -1.80 3.58 4.38
C ILE A 64 -2.17 2.60 3.26
N VAL A 65 -1.31 1.61 2.99
CA VAL A 65 -1.56 0.58 1.96
C VAL A 65 -2.80 -0.24 2.24
N ILE A 66 -2.99 -0.69 3.49
CA ILE A 66 -4.10 -1.56 3.87
C ILE A 66 -5.42 -0.77 3.87
N VAL A 67 -5.44 0.41 4.49
CA VAL A 67 -6.62 1.29 4.51
C VAL A 67 -6.99 1.73 3.10
N GLY A 68 -6.00 2.13 2.30
CA GLY A 68 -6.21 2.51 0.89
C GLY A 68 -6.81 1.36 0.07
N ALA A 69 -6.34 0.12 0.28
CA ALA A 69 -6.94 -1.04 -0.36
C ALA A 69 -8.39 -1.28 0.08
N LEU A 70 -8.71 -1.13 1.36
CA LEU A 70 -10.10 -1.20 1.83
C LEU A 70 -10.96 -0.14 1.14
N CYS A 71 -10.48 1.11 1.02
CA CYS A 71 -11.18 2.16 0.29
C CYS A 71 -11.41 1.79 -1.18
N VAL A 72 -10.40 1.25 -1.86
CA VAL A 72 -10.51 0.79 -3.27
C VAL A 72 -11.57 -0.29 -3.45
N TYR A 73 -11.77 -1.17 -2.47
CA TYR A 73 -12.71 -2.28 -2.60
C TYR A 73 -14.13 -1.97 -2.13
N PHE A 74 -14.27 -1.21 -1.03
CA PHE A 74 -15.55 -1.00 -0.36
C PHE A 74 -16.14 0.40 -0.54
N LEU A 75 -15.32 1.40 -0.88
CA LEU A 75 -15.71 2.81 -0.92
C LEU A 75 -15.14 3.49 -2.18
N PRO A 76 -15.76 3.31 -3.36
CA PRO A 76 -15.19 3.70 -4.65
C PRO A 76 -14.69 5.15 -4.72
N ALA A 77 -15.43 6.10 -4.14
CA ALA A 77 -15.05 7.50 -4.09
C ALA A 77 -13.74 7.73 -3.29
N LEU A 78 -13.61 7.09 -2.13
CA LEU A 78 -12.38 7.17 -1.32
C LEU A 78 -11.24 6.38 -1.95
N GLY A 79 -11.54 5.28 -2.61
CA GLY A 79 -10.56 4.50 -3.37
C GLY A 79 -9.95 5.31 -4.52
N GLN A 80 -10.77 6.10 -5.22
CA GLN A 80 -10.31 6.99 -6.29
C GLN A 80 -9.38 8.08 -5.73
N ILE A 81 -9.80 8.75 -4.64
CA ILE A 81 -8.98 9.75 -3.95
C ILE A 81 -7.65 9.14 -3.50
N TYR A 82 -7.69 7.92 -2.94
CA TYR A 82 -6.48 7.20 -2.55
C TYR A 82 -5.55 6.99 -3.74
N LEU A 83 -6.04 6.46 -4.87
CA LEU A 83 -5.23 6.20 -6.06
C LEU A 83 -4.61 7.47 -6.65
N GLU A 84 -5.31 8.59 -6.60
CA GLU A 84 -4.82 9.90 -7.07
C GLU A 84 -3.77 10.50 -6.12
N ASN A 85 -3.81 10.14 -4.83
CA ASN A 85 -3.00 10.75 -3.77
C ASN A 85 -2.09 9.74 -3.04
N VAL A 86 -1.79 8.59 -3.65
CA VAL A 86 -1.01 7.50 -3.02
C VAL A 86 0.33 7.98 -2.47
N ILE A 87 1.04 8.86 -3.21
CA ILE A 87 2.34 9.41 -2.77
C ILE A 87 2.13 10.61 -1.84
N THR A 88 1.10 11.42 -2.03
CA THR A 88 0.80 12.54 -1.14
C THR A 88 0.54 12.05 0.29
N GLY A 89 -0.07 10.88 0.46
CA GLY A 89 -0.26 10.26 1.78
C GLY A 89 1.04 9.85 2.50
N LEU A 90 2.20 9.93 1.85
CA LEU A 90 3.51 9.69 2.48
C LEU A 90 4.16 10.96 3.08
N TYR A 91 3.66 12.16 2.75
CA TYR A 91 4.18 13.46 3.21
C TYR A 91 3.26 14.07 4.27
#